data_AF-A0A382EBR2-F1
#
_entry.id   AF-A0A382EBR2-F1
#
_cell.length_a   1.000
_cell.length_b   1.000
_cell.length_c   1.000
_cell.angle_alpha   90.00
_cell.angle_beta   90.00
_cell.angle_gamma   90.00
#
_symmetry.space_group_name_H-M   'P 1'
#
loop_
_entity.id
_entity.type
_entity.pdbx_description
1 polymer ?
#
loop_
_entity_poly.entity_id
_entity_poly.type
_entity_poly.pdbx_seq_one_letter_code
_entity_poly.pdbx_strand_id
1 'polypeptide(L)'
;KKLRESRLFPSIHVYLRRSLVTMLKVYSMYRPLKVFTIAGGVTFLVGFMIGCRYLFFFFQGQTEGHIQSLILSAIMLIVGFQIIMMGIAADLIAVNRQLLEDIQLRIKKNKVSSED
;
A
#
# COMPACT_ATOMS: atom_id res chain seq x y z
N LYS A 1 -43.81 2.08 -8.10
CA LYS A 1 -43.19 0.77 -8.38
C LYS A 1 -41.99 0.58 -7.46
N LYS A 2 -42.09 -0.24 -6.40
CA LYS A 2 -40.97 -0.57 -5.51
C LYS A 2 -40.04 -1.56 -6.21
N LEU A 3 -38.77 -1.19 -6.37
CA LEU A 3 -37.72 -2.05 -6.94
C LEU A 3 -37.40 -3.15 -5.93
N ARG A 4 -37.36 -4.40 -6.40
CA ARG A 4 -37.09 -5.60 -5.60
C ARG A 4 -35.66 -5.56 -5.08
N GLU A 5 -35.47 -5.75 -3.78
CA GLU A 5 -34.17 -5.68 -3.12
C GLU A 5 -33.19 -6.72 -3.70
N SER A 6 -32.10 -6.23 -4.27
CA SER A 6 -31.01 -7.06 -4.79
C SER A 6 -30.22 -7.66 -3.63
N ARG A 7 -30.34 -8.97 -3.46
CA ARG A 7 -29.67 -9.78 -2.42
C ARG A 7 -28.28 -10.28 -2.82
N LEU A 8 -27.57 -9.63 -3.75
CA LEU A 8 -26.32 -10.21 -4.30
C LEU A 8 -25.02 -9.52 -3.91
N PHE A 9 -25.02 -8.31 -3.34
CA PHE A 9 -23.83 -7.77 -2.66
C PHE A 9 -24.22 -6.90 -1.47
N PRO A 10 -23.69 -7.17 -0.26
CA PRO A 10 -24.13 -6.50 0.96
C PRO A 10 -23.64 -5.05 1.06
N SER A 11 -22.66 -4.63 0.24
CA SER A 11 -22.35 -3.21 0.00
C SER A 11 -21.42 -3.03 -1.21
N ILE A 12 -21.58 -1.90 -1.91
CA ILE A 12 -20.64 -1.42 -2.95
C ILE A 12 -19.20 -1.32 -2.39
N HIS A 13 -19.08 -1.03 -1.09
CA HIS A 13 -17.82 -0.92 -0.37
C HIS A 13 -17.04 -2.25 -0.30
N VAL A 14 -17.73 -3.38 -0.11
CA VAL A 14 -17.10 -4.71 -0.12
C VAL A 14 -16.66 -5.10 -1.53
N TYR A 15 -17.44 -4.72 -2.54
CA TYR A 15 -17.14 -5.01 -3.94
C TYR A 15 -15.92 -4.23 -4.44
N LEU A 16 -15.84 -2.94 -4.12
CA LEU A 16 -14.64 -2.11 -4.38
C LEU A 16 -13.41 -2.64 -3.66
N ARG A 17 -13.52 -3.06 -2.39
CA ARG A 17 -12.40 -3.59 -1.62
C ARG A 17 -11.84 -4.87 -2.24
N ARG A 18 -12.70 -5.79 -2.68
CA ARG A 18 -12.29 -7.03 -3.37
C ARG A 18 -11.68 -6.75 -4.74
N SER A 19 -12.29 -5.87 -5.53
CA SER A 19 -11.78 -5.51 -6.86
C SER A 19 -10.44 -4.77 -6.79
N LEU A 20 -10.27 -3.88 -5.80
CA LEU A 20 -9.00 -3.20 -5.53
C LEU A 20 -7.91 -4.17 -5.11
N VAL A 21 -8.22 -5.16 -4.24
CA VAL A 21 -7.25 -6.19 -3.83
C VAL A 21 -6.78 -7.02 -5.03
N THR A 22 -7.68 -7.40 -5.93
CA THR A 22 -7.33 -8.15 -7.15
C THR A 22 -6.48 -7.31 -8.10
N MET A 23 -6.84 -6.03 -8.32
CA MET A 23 -6.02 -5.10 -9.10
C MET A 23 -4.64 -4.90 -8.47
N LEU A 24 -4.56 -4.66 -7.16
CA LEU A 24 -3.30 -4.54 -6.41
C LEU A 24 -2.42 -5.78 -6.58
N LYS A 25 -3.02 -6.98 -6.56
CA LYS A 25 -2.28 -8.25 -6.71
C LYS A 25 -1.63 -8.38 -8.08
N VAL A 26 -2.35 -8.02 -9.14
CA VAL A 26 -1.86 -8.08 -10.52
C VAL A 26 -0.86 -6.95 -10.79
N TYR A 27 -1.10 -5.74 -10.26
CA TYR A 27 -0.19 -4.59 -10.44
C TYR A 27 1.09 -4.70 -9.60
N SER A 28 1.02 -5.31 -8.41
CA SER A 28 2.17 -5.63 -7.56
C SER A 28 3.13 -6.61 -8.24
N MET A 29 2.71 -7.31 -9.28
CA MET A 29 3.56 -8.22 -10.05
C MET A 29 4.35 -7.51 -11.15
N TYR A 30 3.93 -6.31 -11.60
CA TYR A 30 4.57 -5.56 -12.69
C TYR A 30 5.34 -4.31 -12.24
N ARG A 31 4.84 -3.56 -11.23
CA ARG A 31 5.54 -2.40 -10.63
C ARG A 31 5.12 -2.19 -9.15
N PRO A 32 5.50 -3.09 -8.24
CA PRO A 32 5.12 -3.04 -6.82
C PRO A 32 5.46 -1.70 -6.15
N LEU A 33 6.62 -1.09 -6.49
CA LEU A 33 7.03 0.19 -5.93
C LEU A 33 5.97 1.30 -6.11
N LYS A 34 5.44 1.48 -7.32
CA LYS A 34 4.52 2.60 -7.61
C LYS A 34 3.22 2.51 -6.83
N VAL A 35 2.70 1.30 -6.65
CA VAL A 35 1.40 1.08 -6.00
C VAL A 35 1.49 1.35 -4.50
N PHE A 36 2.52 0.81 -3.86
CA PHE A 36 2.76 1.04 -2.44
C PHE A 36 3.19 2.47 -2.13
N THR A 37 3.99 3.09 -2.99
CA THR A 37 4.35 4.51 -2.83
C THR A 37 3.14 5.43 -2.98
N ILE A 38 2.21 5.14 -3.89
CA ILE A 38 0.96 5.92 -4.01
C ILE A 38 0.07 5.69 -2.77
N ALA A 39 -0.14 4.44 -2.36
CA ALA A 39 -1.00 4.13 -1.20
C ALA A 39 -0.43 4.66 0.13
N GLY A 40 0.87 4.44 0.35
CA GLY A 40 1.61 4.97 1.49
C GLY A 40 1.71 6.48 1.45
N GLY A 41 1.93 7.05 0.26
CA GLY A 41 1.94 8.50 0.02
C GLY A 41 0.63 9.15 0.38
N VAL A 42 -0.51 8.62 -0.08
CA VAL A 42 -1.86 9.12 0.29
C VAL A 42 -2.08 9.05 1.80
N THR A 43 -1.74 7.92 2.43
CA THR A 43 -1.89 7.74 3.89
C THR A 43 -1.01 8.72 4.66
N PHE A 44 0.24 8.90 4.23
CA PHE A 44 1.19 9.84 4.81
C PHE A 44 0.72 11.29 4.66
N LEU A 45 0.17 11.66 3.49
CA LEU A 45 -0.35 13.01 3.22
C LEU A 45 -1.55 13.33 4.13
N VAL A 46 -2.45 12.37 4.34
CA VAL A 46 -3.58 12.53 5.28
C VAL A 46 -3.09 12.68 6.72
N GLY A 47 -2.14 11.85 7.15
CA GLY A 47 -1.50 11.97 8.46
C GLY A 47 -0.79 13.31 8.65
N PHE A 48 -0.10 13.79 7.60
CA PHE A 48 0.60 15.07 7.58
C PHE A 48 -0.37 16.25 7.66
N MET A 49 -1.50 16.20 6.94
CA MET A 49 -2.53 17.25 7.02
C MET A 49 -3.11 17.39 8.42
N ILE A 50 -3.40 16.27 9.09
CA ILE A 50 -3.93 16.25 10.45
C ILE A 50 -2.87 16.79 11.44
N GLY A 51 -1.61 16.42 11.25
CA GLY A 51 -0.48 16.93 12.04
C GLY A 51 -0.26 18.43 11.86
N CYS A 52 -0.28 18.92 10.61
CA CYS A 52 -0.20 20.34 10.30
C CYS A 52 -1.34 21.13 10.94
N ARG A 53 -2.57 20.58 10.89
CA ARG A 53 -3.73 21.19 11.57
C ARG A 53 -3.49 21.29 13.07
N TYR A 54 -3.00 20.24 13.72
CA TYR A 54 -2.64 20.27 15.14
C TYR A 54 -1.55 21.30 15.45
N LEU A 55 -0.52 21.38 14.61
CA LEU A 55 0.58 22.34 14.77
C LEU A 55 0.08 23.79 14.73
N PHE A 56 -0.92 24.09 13.89
CA PHE A 56 -1.57 25.40 13.83
C PHE A 56 -2.31 25.74 15.13
N PHE A 57 -3.04 24.79 15.73
CA PHE A 57 -3.69 24.97 17.03
C PHE A 57 -2.68 25.12 18.18
N PHE A 58 -1.53 24.44 18.10
CA PHE A 58 -0.44 24.58 19.06
C PHE A 58 0.13 26.01 19.09
N PHE A 59 0.37 26.61 17.91
CA PHE A 59 0.83 28.00 17.82
C PHE A 59 -0.20 29.03 18.34
N GLN A 60 -1.49 28.67 18.37
CA GLN A 60 -2.58 29.53 18.85
C GLN A 60 -2.74 29.50 20.38
N GLY A 61 -1.94 28.72 21.11
CA GLY A 61 -1.95 28.67 22.58
C GLY A 61 -3.13 27.91 23.19
N GLN A 62 -3.96 27.25 22.37
CA GLN A 62 -5.06 26.38 22.84
C GLN A 62 -4.59 24.92 22.92
N THR A 63 -3.75 24.64 23.91
CA THR A 63 -3.14 23.31 24.12
C THR A 63 -4.00 22.36 24.95
N GLU A 64 -4.99 22.87 25.68
CA GLU A 64 -5.86 22.05 26.52
C GLU A 64 -6.81 21.20 25.65
N GLY A 65 -6.66 19.87 25.73
CA GLY A 65 -7.54 18.88 25.09
C GLY A 65 -7.08 18.24 23.79
N HIS A 66 -5.98 18.70 23.18
CA HIS A 66 -5.62 18.24 21.83
C HIS A 66 -4.57 17.10 21.78
N ILE A 67 -4.08 16.63 22.94
CA ILE A 67 -3.06 15.58 23.05
C ILE A 67 -3.46 14.29 22.30
N GLN A 68 -4.74 13.91 22.29
CA GLN A 68 -5.21 12.75 21.53
C GLN A 68 -5.05 12.92 20.02
N SER A 69 -5.31 14.12 19.49
CA SER A 69 -5.14 14.39 18.06
C SER A 69 -3.67 14.42 17.64
N LEU A 70 -2.77 14.80 18.55
CA LEU A 70 -1.31 14.69 18.36
C LEU A 70 -0.87 13.23 18.28
N ILE A 71 -1.31 12.40 19.24
CA ILE A 71 -0.99 10.97 19.28
C ILE A 71 -1.53 10.29 18.01
N LEU A 72 -2.77 10.60 17.62
CA LEU A 72 -3.37 10.07 16.40
C LEU A 72 -2.58 10.46 15.15
N SER A 73 -2.16 11.73 15.05
CA SER A 73 -1.32 12.20 13.94
C SER A 73 0.03 11.50 13.89
N ALA A 74 0.69 11.32 15.05
CA ALA A 74 1.98 10.66 15.13
C ALA A 74 1.89 9.20 14.70
N ILE A 75 0.90 8.45 15.21
CA ILE A 75 0.66 7.05 14.83
C ILE A 75 0.35 6.97 13.34
N MET A 76 -0.48 7.87 12.79
CA MET A 76 -0.83 7.81 11.38
C MET A 76 0.35 8.12 10.45
N LEU A 77 1.23 9.04 10.84
CA LEU A 77 2.49 9.29 10.13
C LEU A 77 3.43 8.09 10.18
N ILE A 78 3.60 7.46 11.35
CA ILE A 78 4.42 6.25 11.52
C ILE A 78 3.89 5.11 10.65
N VAL A 79 2.59 4.85 10.69
CA VAL A 79 1.96 3.79 9.87
C VAL A 79 2.07 4.12 8.38
N GLY A 80 1.85 5.36 7.97
CA GLY A 80 2.05 5.80 6.59
C GLY A 80 3.48 5.57 6.09
N PHE A 81 4.48 5.88 6.93
CA PHE A 81 5.88 5.61 6.64
C PHE A 81 6.17 4.10 6.56
N GLN A 82 5.64 3.31 7.48
CA GLN A 82 5.79 1.85 7.49
C GLN A 82 5.25 1.22 6.20
N ILE A 83 4.13 1.71 5.66
CA ILE A 83 3.53 1.25 4.40
C ILE A 83 4.47 1.53 3.22
N ILE A 84 5.11 2.71 3.18
CA ILE A 84 6.08 3.06 2.14
C ILE A 84 7.28 2.12 2.21
N MET A 85 7.83 1.88 3.41
CA MET A 85 8.94 0.95 3.63
C MET A 85 8.61 -0.47 3.19
N MET A 86 7.39 -0.95 3.49
CA MET A 86 6.90 -2.25 3.04
C MET A 86 6.83 -2.34 1.50
N GLY A 87 6.51 -1.22 0.83
CA GLY A 87 6.52 -1.11 -0.62
C GLY A 87 7.88 -1.30 -1.26
N ILE A 88 8.91 -0.68 -0.66
CA ILE A 88 10.31 -0.85 -1.09
C ILE A 88 10.74 -2.31 -0.90
N ALA A 89 10.41 -2.91 0.24
CA ALA A 89 10.71 -4.31 0.50
C ALA A 89 10.04 -5.26 -0.52
N ALA A 90 8.78 -5.00 -0.87
CA ALA A 90 8.05 -5.78 -1.87
C ALA A 90 8.69 -5.68 -3.27
N ASP A 91 9.18 -4.49 -3.65
CA ASP A 91 9.88 -4.29 -4.92
C ASP A 91 11.20 -5.07 -4.98
N LEU A 92 11.97 -5.05 -3.90
CA LEU A 92 13.20 -5.84 -3.80
C LEU A 92 12.93 -7.35 -3.91
N ILE A 93 11.86 -7.84 -3.27
CA ILE A 93 11.47 -9.26 -3.36
C ILE A 93 11.06 -9.63 -4.80
N ALA A 94 10.34 -8.74 -5.50
CA ALA A 94 9.94 -8.97 -6.89
C ALA A 94 11.15 -9.06 -7.84
N VAL A 95 12.11 -8.14 -7.69
CA VAL A 95 13.37 -8.16 -8.46
C VAL A 95 14.18 -9.41 -8.15
N ASN A 96 14.27 -9.80 -6.87
CA ASN A 96 14.94 -11.04 -6.47
C ASN A 96 14.30 -12.28 -7.11
N ARG A 97 12.96 -12.31 -7.23
CA ARG A 97 12.26 -13.42 -7.88
C ARG A 97 12.57 -13.52 -9.37
N GLN A 98 12.61 -12.38 -10.09
CA GLN A 98 12.98 -12.34 -11.51
C GLN A 98 14.42 -12.80 -11.73
N LEU A 99 15.35 -12.34 -10.89
CA LEU A 99 16.75 -12.75 -10.96
C LEU A 99 16.93 -14.26 -10.76
N LEU A 100 16.21 -14.86 -9.80
CA LEU A 100 16.24 -16.30 -9.56
C LEU A 100 15.68 -17.09 -10.75
N GLU A 101 14.61 -16.59 -11.38
CA GLU A 101 14.02 -17.21 -12.56
C GLU A 101 15.02 -17.20 -13.74
N ASP A 102 15.68 -16.07 -13.99
CA ASP A 102 16.73 -15.96 -15.01
C ASP A 102 17.91 -16.91 -14.76
N ILE A 103 18.34 -17.05 -13.50
CA ILE A 103 19.41 -17.98 -13.13
C ILE A 103 18.98 -19.42 -13.42
N GLN A 104 17.77 -19.82 -13.03
CA GLN A 104 17.26 -21.16 -13.30
C GLN A 104 17.16 -21.45 -14.81
N LEU A 105 16.69 -20.48 -15.60
CA LEU A 105 16.60 -20.61 -17.06
C LEU A 105 17.99 -20.79 -17.69
N ARG A 106 19.00 -20.03 -17.25
CA ARG A 106 20.39 -20.17 -17.73
C ARG A 106 20.98 -21.54 -17.39
N ILE A 107 20.77 -22.03 -16.17
CA ILE A 107 21.25 -23.36 -15.75
C ILE A 107 20.59 -24.46 -16.59
N LYS A 108 19.27 -24.36 -16.82
CA LYS A 108 18.55 -25.35 -17.63
C LYS A 108 19.05 -25.37 -19.08
N LYS A 109 19.28 -24.20 -19.67
CA LYS A 109 19.84 -24.09 -21.04
C LYS A 109 21.26 -24.68 -21.13
N ASN A 110 22.12 -24.42 -20.14
CA ASN A 110 23.47 -25.00 -20.11
C ASN A 110 23.46 -26.52 -20.00
N LYS A 111 22.55 -27.11 -19.21
CA LYS A 111 22.41 -28.57 -19.11
C LYS A 111 22.00 -29.21 -20.43
N VAL A 112 21.02 -28.65 -21.13
CA VAL A 112 20.58 -29.18 -22.43
C VAL A 112 21.71 -29.13 -23.46
N SER A 113 22.49 -28.03 -23.49
CA SER A 113 23.64 -27.89 -24.40
C SER A 113 24.83 -28.81 -24.10
N SER A 114 24.83 -29.52 -22.96
CA SER A 114 25.90 -30.46 -22.60
C SER A 114 25.49 -31.93 -22.76
N GLU A 115 24.23 -32.19 -23.12
CA GLU A 115 23.72 -33.53 -23.46
C GLU A 115 23.65 -33.77 -24.99
N ASP A 116 23.87 -32.73 -25.81
CA ASP A 116 24.06 -32.77 -27.27
C ASP A 116 25.55 -32.78 -27.64
#